data_AF-A0A7K3EKD4-F1
#
_entry.id   AF-A0A7K3EKD4-F1
#
_cell.length_a   1.000
_cell.length_b   1.000
_cell.length_c   1.000
_cell.angle_alpha   90.00
_cell.angle_beta   90.00
_cell.angle_gamma   90.00
#
_symmetry.space_group_name_H-M   'P 1'
#
loop_
_entity.id
_entity.type
_entity.pdbx_description
1 polymer ?
#
loop_
_entity_poly.entity_id
_entity_poly.type
_entity_poly.pdbx_seq_one_letter_code
_entity_poly.pdbx_strand_id
1 'polypeptide(L)'
;MAVLTFELPDGSTREVDVVQVLNAGYAGRSQEDVAAHVAELAELGVPGPAVTPALYPVSPYLAQQTDRVQAQHGRTSGEAEWALVVADDGELLLTAACDHTDRDLEVHGVAWSKNAGPDVLARRAWRLADVESRLDDLTLRAWVTHGGTPTLIQQGTLAELLAPAYWIDVLRSRGDLTPGTVLISGTIPMAPGVDQFADGWSVELADPATGDAISLRYDVRPMPAPIG
;
A
#
# COMPACT_ATOMS: atom_id res chain seq x y z
N MET A 1 1.42 20.12 1.71
CA MET A 1 0.41 19.52 2.61
C MET A 1 -0.45 18.65 1.73
N ALA A 2 -0.45 17.35 2.00
CA ALA A 2 -1.30 16.39 1.32
C ALA A 2 -2.46 16.09 2.26
N VAL A 3 -3.67 16.51 1.90
CA VAL A 3 -4.85 16.27 2.71
C VAL A 3 -5.61 15.10 2.10
N LEU A 4 -5.89 14.09 2.93
CA LEU A 4 -6.73 12.96 2.57
C LEU A 4 -8.08 13.11 3.25
N THR A 5 -9.15 12.67 2.58
CA THR A 5 -10.52 12.68 3.13
C THR A 5 -11.08 11.27 3.10
N PHE A 6 -11.46 10.75 4.27
CA PHE A 6 -12.02 9.41 4.42
C PHE A 6 -13.49 9.48 4.82
N GLU A 7 -14.36 8.82 4.08
CA GLU A 7 -15.74 8.52 4.46
C GLU A 7 -15.77 7.27 5.35
N LEU A 8 -16.40 7.38 6.52
CA LEU A 8 -16.55 6.30 7.49
C LEU A 8 -17.89 5.57 7.31
N PRO A 9 -18.09 4.37 7.91
CA PRO A 9 -19.33 3.60 7.73
C PRO A 9 -20.60 4.31 8.21
N ASP A 10 -20.49 5.26 9.14
CA ASP A 10 -21.59 6.08 9.64
C ASP A 10 -21.94 7.27 8.72
N GLY A 11 -21.25 7.41 7.59
CA GLY A 11 -21.40 8.51 6.62
C GLY A 11 -20.71 9.82 7.02
N SER A 12 -20.03 9.84 8.17
CA SER A 12 -19.18 10.98 8.54
C SER A 12 -17.86 10.97 7.75
N THR A 13 -17.21 12.13 7.67
CA THR A 13 -15.90 12.27 7.02
C THR A 13 -14.81 12.60 8.03
N ARG A 14 -13.59 12.18 7.71
CA ARG A 14 -12.34 12.50 8.42
C ARG A 14 -11.36 13.09 7.43
N GLU A 15 -10.93 14.32 7.68
CA GLU A 15 -9.79 14.90 6.99
C GLU A 15 -8.51 14.62 7.78
N VAL A 16 -7.43 14.34 7.07
CA VAL A 16 -6.11 14.06 7.66
C VAL A 16 -5.08 14.86 6.87
N ASP A 17 -4.40 15.79 7.54
CA ASP A 17 -3.21 16.44 6.97
C ASP A 17 -2.02 15.50 7.12
N VAL A 18 -1.57 14.93 6.00
CA VAL A 18 -0.50 13.93 6.00
C VAL A 18 0.84 14.62 6.25
N VAL A 19 1.47 14.24 7.35
CA VAL A 19 2.78 14.77 7.78
C VAL A 19 3.91 13.78 7.52
N GLN A 20 3.60 12.48 7.50
CA GLN A 20 4.58 11.43 7.20
C GLN A 20 3.92 10.20 6.58
N VAL A 21 4.66 9.55 5.68
CA VAL A 21 4.26 8.30 5.03
C VAL A 21 5.40 7.31 5.19
N LEU A 22 5.07 6.09 5.63
CA LEU A 22 6.02 5.02 5.88
C LEU A 22 5.53 3.75 5.19
N ASN A 23 6.31 3.22 4.25
CA ASN A 23 5.97 1.97 3.57
C ASN A 23 6.75 0.84 4.24
N ALA A 24 6.02 -0.13 4.76
CA ALA A 24 6.62 -1.33 5.30
C ALA A 24 7.07 -2.24 4.15
N GLY A 25 8.28 -2.79 4.28
CA GLY A 25 8.76 -3.83 3.39
C GLY A 25 9.17 -5.06 4.18
N TYR A 26 9.18 -6.21 3.51
CA TYR A 26 9.48 -7.49 4.16
C TYR A 26 8.58 -7.76 5.36
N ALA A 27 7.31 -7.37 5.23
CA ALA A 27 6.31 -7.32 6.29
C ALA A 27 5.40 -8.57 6.33
N GLY A 28 5.74 -9.62 5.58
CA GLY A 28 5.05 -10.89 5.67
C GLY A 28 5.19 -11.52 7.05
N ARG A 29 4.13 -12.15 7.57
CA ARG A 29 4.21 -12.89 8.84
C ARG A 29 5.07 -14.15 8.71
N SER A 30 5.09 -14.75 7.53
CA SER A 30 5.92 -15.91 7.22
C SER A 30 7.38 -15.49 7.05
N GLN A 31 8.21 -15.90 8.01
CA GLN A 31 9.65 -15.64 7.94
C GLN A 31 10.31 -16.40 6.78
N GLU A 32 9.75 -17.54 6.37
CA GLU A 32 10.22 -18.31 5.21
C GLU A 32 9.98 -17.55 3.92
N ASP A 33 8.76 -17.01 3.73
CA ASP A 33 8.42 -16.26 2.51
C ASP A 33 9.21 -14.95 2.42
N VAL A 34 9.39 -14.26 3.56
CA VAL A 34 10.23 -13.07 3.62
C VAL A 34 11.68 -13.40 3.27
N ALA A 35 12.23 -14.51 3.79
CA ALA A 35 13.59 -14.93 3.47
C ALA A 35 13.75 -15.34 1.99
N ALA A 36 12.76 -16.02 1.41
CA ALA A 36 12.74 -16.39 0.01
C ALA A 36 12.74 -15.15 -0.90
N HIS A 37 11.92 -14.14 -0.57
CA HIS A 37 11.87 -12.89 -1.32
C HIS A 37 13.20 -12.10 -1.24
N VAL A 38 13.83 -12.05 -0.05
CA VAL A 38 15.17 -11.45 0.11
C VAL A 38 16.20 -12.19 -0.76
N ALA A 39 16.14 -13.52 -0.85
CA ALA A 39 17.04 -14.32 -1.66
C ALA A 39 16.85 -14.05 -3.18
N GLU A 40 15.60 -13.97 -3.63
CA GLU A 40 15.26 -13.60 -5.02
C GLU A 40 15.83 -12.23 -5.40
N LEU A 41 15.64 -11.22 -4.55
CA LEU A 41 16.18 -9.88 -4.77
C LEU A 41 17.72 -9.88 -4.80
N ALA A 42 18.36 -10.70 -3.97
CA ALA A 42 19.81 -10.84 -3.98
C ALA A 42 20.34 -11.44 -5.29
N GLU A 43 19.62 -12.39 -5.92
CA GLU A 43 19.97 -12.93 -7.25
C GLU A 43 19.89 -11.86 -8.34
N LEU A 44 19.00 -10.88 -8.19
CA LEU A 44 18.86 -9.72 -9.07
C LEU A 44 19.86 -8.59 -8.74
N GLY A 45 20.74 -8.79 -7.76
CA GLY A 45 21.74 -7.82 -7.34
C GLY A 45 21.22 -6.72 -6.41
N VAL A 46 20.01 -6.87 -5.88
CA VAL A 46 19.42 -5.92 -4.93
C VAL A 46 19.83 -6.30 -3.51
N PRO A 47 20.51 -5.40 -2.77
CA PRO A 47 20.91 -5.69 -1.40
C PRO A 47 19.69 -5.80 -0.48
N GLY A 48 19.68 -6.83 0.37
CA GLY A 48 18.64 -7.01 1.39
C GLY A 48 18.64 -5.89 2.44
N PRO A 49 17.55 -5.77 3.22
CA PRO A 49 17.41 -4.73 4.23
C PRO A 49 18.35 -4.96 5.40
N ALA A 50 18.73 -3.89 6.10
CA ALA A 50 19.54 -3.99 7.32
C ALA A 50 18.77 -4.61 8.50
N VAL A 51 17.44 -4.48 8.52
CA VAL A 51 16.53 -5.00 9.54
C VAL A 51 15.24 -5.46 8.85
N THR A 52 14.68 -6.57 9.33
CA THR A 52 13.39 -7.11 8.88
C THR A 52 12.40 -7.12 10.05
N PRO A 53 11.19 -6.57 9.90
CA PRO A 53 10.71 -5.83 8.72
C PRO A 53 11.38 -4.44 8.61
N ALA A 54 11.30 -3.82 7.43
CA ALA A 54 11.86 -2.51 7.15
C ALA A 54 10.76 -1.45 7.02
N LEU A 55 11.07 -0.19 7.33
CA LEU A 55 10.22 0.97 7.05
C LEU A 55 10.97 1.94 6.13
N TYR A 56 10.34 2.27 5.00
CA TYR A 56 10.85 3.21 4.02
C TYR A 56 10.04 4.51 4.10
N PRO A 57 10.66 5.64 4.46
CA PRO A 57 9.97 6.92 4.42
C PRO A 57 9.68 7.32 2.97
N VAL A 58 8.46 7.77 2.75
CA VAL A 58 7.97 8.28 1.47
C VAL A 58 7.54 9.72 1.67
N SER A 59 7.78 10.57 0.66
CA SER A 59 7.43 11.98 0.74
C SER A 59 5.92 12.16 0.94
N PRO A 60 5.43 12.98 1.89
CA PRO A 60 4.00 13.08 2.21
C PRO A 60 3.07 13.40 1.04
N TYR A 61 3.56 14.12 0.01
CA TYR A 61 2.76 14.43 -1.18
C TYR A 61 2.49 13.23 -2.10
N LEU A 62 3.15 12.10 -1.85
CA LEU A 62 2.94 10.85 -2.59
C LEU A 62 1.77 10.04 -2.04
N ALA A 63 1.30 10.29 -0.81
CA ALA A 63 0.01 9.78 -0.38
C ALA A 63 -1.12 10.52 -1.09
N GLN A 64 -1.87 9.83 -1.94
CA GLN A 64 -2.86 10.44 -2.82
C GLN A 64 -4.18 9.67 -2.87
N GLN A 65 -5.27 10.40 -2.99
CA GLN A 65 -6.58 9.86 -3.40
C GLN A 65 -6.84 10.31 -4.84
N THR A 66 -6.38 9.53 -5.81
CA THR A 66 -6.43 9.84 -7.25
C THR A 66 -7.06 8.70 -8.05
N ASP A 67 -7.60 9.03 -9.22
CA ASP A 67 -8.07 8.07 -10.23
C ASP A 67 -7.03 7.89 -11.36
N ARG A 68 -5.89 8.58 -11.29
CA ARG A 68 -4.82 8.55 -12.30
C ARG A 68 -3.45 8.63 -11.65
N VAL A 69 -2.56 7.76 -12.10
CA VAL A 69 -1.14 7.76 -11.74
C VAL A 69 -0.32 8.03 -12.99
N GLN A 70 0.56 9.03 -12.91
CA GLN A 70 1.48 9.36 -14.00
C GLN A 70 2.75 8.51 -13.84
N ALA A 71 3.10 7.74 -14.87
CA ALA A 71 4.25 6.84 -14.87
C ALA A 71 5.31 7.34 -15.86
N GLN A 72 6.57 7.33 -15.42
CA GLN A 72 7.71 7.81 -16.20
C GLN A 72 7.99 6.90 -17.42
N HIS A 73 7.69 5.61 -17.28
CA HIS A 73 7.83 4.58 -18.31
C HIS A 73 6.90 3.39 -18.03
N GLY A 74 6.88 2.41 -18.93
CA GLY A 74 6.00 1.23 -18.82
C GLY A 74 6.49 0.13 -17.87
N ARG A 75 7.34 0.46 -16.90
CA ARG A 75 7.93 -0.50 -15.94
C ARG A 75 7.61 -0.14 -14.49
N THR A 76 6.44 0.44 -14.29
CA THR A 76 5.86 0.75 -12.98
C THR A 76 4.66 -0.15 -12.71
N SER A 77 4.35 -0.38 -11.44
CA SER A 77 3.32 -1.35 -11.03
C SER A 77 2.76 -1.00 -9.67
N GLY A 78 1.49 -1.31 -9.43
CA GLY A 78 0.90 -1.25 -8.10
C GLY A 78 1.25 -2.46 -7.24
N GLU A 79 1.08 -2.31 -5.94
CA GLU A 79 1.10 -3.39 -4.96
C GLU A 79 -0.14 -3.26 -4.07
N ALA A 80 -0.96 -4.30 -3.95
CA ALA A 80 -2.15 -4.27 -3.10
C ALA A 80 -1.77 -4.26 -1.62
N GLU A 81 -2.25 -3.27 -0.87
CA GLU A 81 -1.88 -3.08 0.54
C GLU A 81 -3.08 -2.61 1.37
N TRP A 82 -2.96 -2.70 2.70
CA TRP A 82 -3.80 -1.92 3.61
C TRP A 82 -2.96 -0.78 4.19
N ALA A 83 -3.63 0.30 4.58
CA ALA A 83 -2.99 1.44 5.22
C ALA A 83 -3.59 1.73 6.59
N LEU A 84 -2.71 2.04 7.55
CA LEU A 84 -3.06 2.60 8.84
C LEU A 84 -2.88 4.11 8.79
N VAL A 85 -3.91 4.86 9.17
CA VAL A 85 -3.90 6.33 9.18
C VAL A 85 -4.21 6.82 10.58
N VAL A 86 -3.39 7.74 11.10
CA VAL A 86 -3.61 8.38 12.39
C VAL A 86 -4.32 9.72 12.17
N ALA A 87 -5.59 9.80 12.57
CA ALA A 87 -6.38 11.02 12.46
C ALA A 87 -5.94 12.10 13.48
N ASP A 88 -6.46 13.32 13.31
CA ASP A 88 -6.10 14.49 14.13
C ASP A 88 -6.35 14.31 15.63
N ASP A 89 -7.38 13.56 16.01
CA ASP A 89 -7.73 13.22 17.39
C ASP A 89 -7.02 11.96 17.91
N GLY A 90 -6.16 11.34 17.10
CA GLY A 90 -5.46 10.09 17.40
C GLY A 90 -6.25 8.82 17.07
N GLU A 91 -7.46 8.94 16.51
CA GLU A 91 -8.23 7.79 16.01
C GLU A 91 -7.45 7.07 14.90
N LEU A 92 -7.41 5.74 14.97
CA LEU A 92 -6.73 4.91 13.98
C LEU A 92 -7.73 4.43 12.94
N LEU A 93 -7.44 4.71 11.68
CA LEU A 93 -8.25 4.31 10.55
C LEU A 93 -7.52 3.23 9.74
N LEU A 94 -8.28 2.27 9.22
CA LEU A 94 -7.82 1.24 8.29
C LEU A 94 -8.46 1.45 6.93
N THR A 95 -7.66 1.46 5.86
CA THR A 95 -8.16 1.62 4.49
C THR A 95 -7.40 0.74 3.50
N ALA A 96 -7.92 0.59 2.28
CA ALA A 96 -7.19 -0.02 1.18
C ALA A 96 -6.18 0.98 0.62
N ALA A 97 -5.01 0.48 0.22
CA ALA A 97 -3.97 1.26 -0.43
C ALA A 97 -3.34 0.49 -1.60
N CYS A 98 -2.65 1.21 -2.46
CA CYS A 98 -1.86 0.66 -3.54
C CYS A 98 -0.56 1.44 -3.67
N ASP A 99 0.56 0.81 -3.30
CA ASP A 99 1.90 1.37 -3.47
C ASP A 99 2.28 1.24 -4.96
N HIS A 100 2.31 2.36 -5.68
CA HIS A 100 2.72 2.36 -7.08
C HIS A 100 4.24 2.53 -7.18
N THR A 101 4.93 1.42 -7.39
CA THR A 101 6.39 1.33 -7.37
C THR A 101 6.98 1.32 -8.79
N ASP A 102 8.12 2.00 -8.97
CA ASP A 102 8.95 1.89 -10.16
C ASP A 102 9.88 0.66 -10.06
N ARG A 103 9.62 -0.37 -10.87
CA ARG A 103 10.36 -1.64 -10.82
C ARG A 103 11.74 -1.55 -11.43
N ASP A 104 11.97 -0.64 -12.37
CA ASP A 104 13.30 -0.44 -12.94
C ASP A 104 14.17 0.40 -11.99
N LEU A 105 13.59 1.27 -11.16
CA LEU A 105 14.32 1.99 -10.11
C LEU A 105 14.61 1.12 -8.88
N GLU A 106 13.79 0.09 -8.64
CA GLU A 106 13.90 -0.78 -7.45
C GLU A 106 15.25 -1.49 -7.37
N VAL A 107 15.84 -1.84 -8.52
CA VAL A 107 17.18 -2.45 -8.58
C VAL A 107 18.29 -1.52 -8.07
N HIS A 108 18.04 -0.21 -8.07
CA HIS A 108 18.96 0.80 -7.55
C HIS A 108 18.71 1.10 -6.06
N GLY A 109 17.53 0.77 -5.55
CA GLY A 109 17.18 0.87 -4.14
C GLY A 109 15.68 0.96 -3.90
N VAL A 110 15.17 0.10 -3.02
CA VAL A 110 13.75 0.02 -2.63
C VAL A 110 13.20 1.38 -2.15
N ALA A 111 13.97 2.14 -1.37
CA ALA A 111 13.52 3.45 -0.89
C ALA A 111 13.32 4.47 -2.04
N TRP A 112 14.13 4.36 -3.10
CA TRP A 112 14.07 5.28 -4.24
C TRP A 112 12.90 4.92 -5.15
N SER A 113 12.68 3.63 -5.42
CA SER A 113 11.53 3.18 -6.23
C SER A 113 10.19 3.58 -5.64
N LYS A 114 10.04 3.45 -4.31
CA LYS A 114 8.82 3.86 -3.59
C LYS A 114 8.58 5.38 -3.58
N ASN A 115 9.61 6.19 -3.84
CA ASN A 115 9.45 7.64 -3.97
C ASN A 115 9.22 8.10 -5.42
N ALA A 116 9.20 7.20 -6.40
CA ALA A 116 8.99 7.52 -7.81
C ALA A 116 7.51 7.53 -8.24
N GLY A 117 6.64 6.85 -7.49
CA GLY A 117 5.19 6.83 -7.69
C GLY A 117 4.43 7.11 -6.39
N PRO A 118 3.11 7.36 -6.48
CA PRO A 118 2.28 7.62 -5.32
C PRO A 118 1.85 6.32 -4.61
N ASP A 119 1.63 6.44 -3.31
CA ASP A 119 0.74 5.54 -2.57
C ASP A 119 -0.70 6.02 -2.81
N VAL A 120 -1.48 5.23 -3.53
CA VAL A 120 -2.90 5.55 -3.79
C VAL A 120 -3.74 4.95 -2.67
N LEU A 121 -4.44 5.80 -1.90
CA LEU A 121 -5.34 5.37 -0.82
C LEU A 121 -6.79 5.45 -1.27
N ALA A 122 -7.64 4.59 -0.71
CA ALA A 122 -9.08 4.67 -0.93
C ALA A 122 -9.69 5.89 -0.23
N ARG A 123 -10.90 6.26 -0.65
CA ARG A 123 -11.70 7.35 -0.06
C ARG A 123 -12.58 6.91 1.11
N ARG A 124 -12.71 5.61 1.35
CA ARG A 124 -13.40 5.06 2.51
C ARG A 124 -12.39 4.51 3.50
N ALA A 125 -12.70 4.55 4.78
CA ALA A 125 -11.92 3.90 5.82
C ALA A 125 -12.84 3.30 6.88
N TRP A 126 -12.36 2.26 7.55
CA TRP A 126 -12.94 1.77 8.79
C TRP A 126 -12.20 2.38 9.97
N ARG A 127 -12.88 2.56 11.10
CA ARG A 127 -12.17 2.71 12.37
C ARG A 127 -11.51 1.37 12.66
N LEU A 128 -10.23 1.38 13.02
CA LEU A 128 -9.51 0.14 13.29
C LEU A 128 -10.21 -0.67 14.38
N ALA A 129 -10.69 -0.01 15.44
CA ALA A 129 -11.38 -0.63 16.56
C ALA A 129 -12.64 -1.43 16.16
N ASP A 130 -13.31 -1.05 15.06
CA ASP A 130 -14.53 -1.71 14.60
C ASP A 130 -14.25 -3.07 13.91
N VAL A 131 -13.02 -3.26 13.43
CA VAL A 131 -12.58 -4.45 12.68
C VAL A 131 -11.44 -5.22 13.36
N GLU A 132 -10.84 -4.68 14.42
CA GLU A 132 -9.65 -5.19 15.10
C GLU A 132 -9.76 -6.68 15.48
N SER A 133 -10.94 -7.11 15.95
CA SER A 133 -11.19 -8.48 16.39
C SER A 133 -11.20 -9.53 15.27
N ARG A 134 -11.23 -9.12 14.00
CA ARG A 134 -11.34 -10.00 12.83
C ARG A 134 -10.41 -9.60 11.67
N LEU A 135 -9.34 -8.87 11.95
CA LEU A 135 -8.41 -8.39 10.93
C LEU A 135 -7.91 -9.51 10.01
N ASP A 136 -7.56 -10.66 10.58
CA ASP A 136 -7.02 -11.81 9.82
C ASP A 136 -8.01 -12.41 8.82
N ASP A 137 -9.31 -12.21 9.03
CA ASP A 137 -10.37 -12.68 8.13
C ASP A 137 -10.67 -11.69 7.00
N LEU A 138 -10.17 -10.45 7.10
CA LEU A 138 -10.36 -9.45 6.06
C LEU A 138 -9.57 -9.85 4.81
N THR A 139 -10.22 -9.72 3.67
CA THR A 139 -9.65 -10.11 2.38
C THR A 139 -9.06 -8.92 1.67
N LEU A 140 -7.91 -9.13 1.01
CA LEU A 140 -7.24 -8.13 0.19
C LEU A 140 -7.08 -8.69 -1.22
N ARG A 141 -7.59 -7.96 -2.21
CA ARG A 141 -7.58 -8.38 -3.61
C ARG A 141 -7.18 -7.24 -4.51
N ALA A 142 -6.47 -7.55 -5.58
CA ALA A 142 -6.21 -6.57 -6.63
C ALA A 142 -6.27 -7.17 -8.02
N TRP A 143 -6.61 -6.28 -8.96
CA TRP A 143 -6.70 -6.58 -10.38
C TRP A 143 -5.89 -5.57 -11.16
N VAL A 144 -5.19 -6.08 -12.17
CA VAL A 144 -4.62 -5.27 -13.26
C VAL A 144 -5.60 -5.20 -14.42
N THR A 145 -5.66 -4.07 -15.10
CA THR A 145 -6.49 -3.88 -16.29
C THR A 145 -5.62 -3.65 -17.51
N HIS A 146 -5.76 -4.52 -18.51
CA HIS A 146 -5.13 -4.38 -19.83
C HIS A 146 -6.22 -4.19 -20.88
N GLY A 147 -6.21 -3.06 -21.59
CA GLY A 147 -7.20 -2.79 -22.64
C GLY A 147 -8.66 -2.91 -22.17
N GLY A 148 -8.94 -2.57 -20.91
CA GLY A 148 -10.27 -2.69 -20.29
C GLY A 148 -10.63 -4.08 -19.75
N THR A 149 -9.74 -5.06 -19.82
CA THR A 149 -9.94 -6.41 -19.28
C THR A 149 -9.26 -6.55 -17.92
N PRO A 150 -10.01 -6.69 -16.81
CA PRO A 150 -9.43 -6.91 -15.49
C PRO A 150 -8.94 -8.36 -15.33
N THR A 151 -7.77 -8.54 -14.75
CA THR A 151 -7.18 -9.84 -14.38
C THR A 151 -6.77 -9.78 -12.91
N LEU A 152 -7.22 -10.74 -12.11
CA LEU A 152 -6.84 -10.84 -10.69
C LEU A 152 -5.34 -11.12 -10.60
N ILE A 153 -4.62 -10.26 -9.90
CA ILE A 153 -3.17 -10.37 -9.73
C ILE A 153 -2.78 -10.64 -8.28
N GLN A 154 -3.56 -10.21 -7.30
CA GLN A 154 -3.26 -10.46 -5.88
C GLN A 154 -4.55 -10.87 -5.18
N GLN A 155 -4.47 -11.89 -4.34
CA GLN A 155 -5.60 -12.35 -3.53
C GLN A 155 -5.07 -13.05 -2.29
N GLY A 156 -5.51 -12.56 -1.13
CA GLY A 156 -5.10 -13.09 0.15
C GLY A 156 -5.95 -12.55 1.29
N THR A 157 -5.48 -12.75 2.51
CA THR A 157 -6.05 -12.11 3.70
C THR A 157 -5.00 -11.30 4.43
N LEU A 158 -5.44 -10.43 5.33
CA LEU A 158 -4.53 -9.66 6.18
C LEU A 158 -3.71 -10.55 7.12
N ALA A 159 -4.07 -11.83 7.28
CA ALA A 159 -3.31 -12.83 8.02
C ALA A 159 -1.90 -13.06 7.45
N GLU A 160 -1.66 -12.69 6.19
CA GLU A 160 -0.36 -12.86 5.52
C GLU A 160 0.65 -11.77 5.92
N LEU A 161 0.20 -10.60 6.39
CA LEU A 161 1.01 -9.42 6.69
C LEU A 161 1.01 -9.10 8.18
N LEU A 162 2.12 -8.63 8.74
CA LEU A 162 2.22 -8.19 10.14
C LEU A 162 1.06 -7.27 10.51
N ALA A 163 0.30 -7.64 11.54
CA ALA A 163 -0.96 -6.99 11.87
C ALA A 163 -0.79 -5.50 12.26
N PRO A 164 -1.83 -4.66 12.09
CA PRO A 164 -1.83 -3.27 12.56
C PRO A 164 -1.31 -3.07 13.99
N ALA A 165 -1.64 -3.96 14.94
CA ALA A 165 -1.16 -3.88 16.33
C ALA A 165 0.37 -3.89 16.44
N TYR A 166 1.05 -4.72 15.66
CA TYR A 166 2.51 -4.76 15.61
C TYR A 166 3.09 -3.40 15.20
N TRP A 167 2.54 -2.83 14.14
CA TRP A 167 3.02 -1.57 13.60
C TRP A 167 2.69 -0.37 14.49
N ILE A 168 1.53 -0.38 15.16
CA ILE A 168 1.17 0.62 16.17
C ILE A 168 2.23 0.66 17.27
N ASP A 169 2.68 -0.50 17.76
CA ASP A 169 3.72 -0.58 18.79
C ASP A 169 5.07 -0.09 18.27
N VAL A 170 5.45 -0.47 17.05
CA VAL A 170 6.67 0.03 16.39
C VAL A 170 6.65 1.55 16.27
N LEU A 171 5.61 2.12 15.67
CA LEU A 171 5.46 3.57 15.49
C LEU A 171 5.46 4.29 16.84
N ARG A 172 4.72 3.78 17.83
CA ARG A 172 4.67 4.37 19.17
C ARG A 172 6.05 4.38 19.83
N SER A 173 6.80 3.28 19.76
CA SER A 173 8.14 3.17 20.35
C SER A 173 9.14 4.16 19.73
N ARG A 174 8.92 4.53 18.47
CA ARG A 174 9.76 5.48 17.72
C ARG A 174 9.33 6.93 17.90
N GLY A 175 8.15 7.17 18.49
CA GLY A 175 7.52 8.49 18.53
C GLY A 175 6.86 8.91 17.21
N ASP A 176 6.68 7.96 16.28
CA ASP A 176 6.13 8.18 14.95
C ASP A 176 4.60 7.93 14.91
N LEU A 177 3.96 7.47 15.99
CA LEU A 177 2.51 7.31 16.04
C LEU A 177 1.83 8.65 16.38
N THR A 178 1.92 9.62 15.46
CA THR A 178 1.36 10.97 15.62
C THR A 178 0.26 11.26 14.60
N PRO A 179 -0.65 12.21 14.85
CA PRO A 179 -1.59 12.69 13.84
C PRO A 179 -0.92 12.99 12.48
N GLY A 180 -1.61 12.61 11.41
CA GLY A 180 -1.10 12.77 10.04
C GLY A 180 -0.13 11.68 9.58
N THR A 181 0.11 10.66 10.40
CA THR A 181 0.94 9.50 10.02
C THR A 181 0.14 8.55 9.16
N VAL A 182 0.72 8.15 8.04
CA VAL A 182 0.23 7.08 7.18
C VAL A 182 1.29 5.98 7.15
N LEU A 183 0.87 4.74 7.40
CA LEU A 183 1.67 3.55 7.22
C LEU A 183 1.03 2.66 6.16
N ILE A 184 1.82 2.22 5.18
CA ILE A 184 1.45 1.30 4.10
C ILE A 184 2.06 -0.07 4.45
N SER A 185 1.28 -1.15 4.42
CA SER A 185 1.53 -2.40 5.15
C SER A 185 2.64 -3.32 4.64
N GLY A 186 3.19 -3.07 3.46
CA GLY A 186 3.75 -4.10 2.59
C GLY A 186 2.64 -4.91 1.90
N THR A 187 3.03 -5.68 0.89
CA THR A 187 2.09 -6.32 -0.02
C THR A 187 2.03 -7.84 0.10
N ILE A 188 0.90 -8.43 -0.28
CA ILE A 188 0.72 -9.88 -0.43
C ILE A 188 1.32 -10.38 -1.76
N PRO A 189 1.64 -11.67 -1.92
CA PRO A 189 2.23 -12.18 -3.16
C PRO A 189 1.37 -11.93 -4.41
N MET A 190 2.03 -11.60 -5.52
CA MET A 190 1.39 -11.54 -6.84
C MET A 190 1.24 -12.93 -7.47
N ALA A 191 0.19 -13.11 -8.25
CA ALA A 191 -0.10 -14.30 -9.01
C ALA A 191 0.96 -14.48 -10.11
N PRO A 192 1.59 -15.67 -10.22
CA PRO A 192 2.63 -15.90 -11.21
C PRO A 192 2.05 -15.86 -12.63
N GLY A 193 2.81 -15.27 -13.56
CA GLY A 193 2.45 -15.21 -14.98
C GLY A 193 1.40 -14.15 -15.35
N VAL A 194 0.92 -13.36 -14.38
CA VAL A 194 0.09 -12.18 -14.67
C VAL A 194 1.01 -10.98 -14.93
N ASP A 195 0.77 -10.27 -16.03
CA ASP A 195 1.53 -9.07 -16.36
C ASP A 195 1.08 -7.88 -15.49
N GLN A 196 1.96 -7.48 -14.56
CA GLN A 196 1.72 -6.39 -13.61
C GLN A 196 1.78 -4.99 -14.24
N PHE A 197 2.43 -4.84 -15.40
CA PHE A 197 2.67 -3.56 -16.07
C PHE A 197 1.47 -3.18 -16.93
N ALA A 198 0.44 -2.62 -16.28
CA ALA A 198 -0.90 -2.52 -16.84
C ALA A 198 -1.41 -1.07 -16.99
N ASP A 199 -2.49 -0.91 -17.77
CA ASP A 199 -3.16 0.39 -18.00
C ASP A 199 -3.92 0.91 -16.78
N GLY A 200 -4.17 0.04 -15.79
CA GLY A 200 -4.88 0.41 -14.57
C GLY A 200 -4.81 -0.66 -13.51
N TRP A 201 -5.07 -0.22 -12.27
CA TRP A 201 -5.06 -1.03 -11.07
C TRP A 201 -6.33 -0.78 -10.26
N SER A 202 -6.81 -1.83 -9.61
CA SER A 202 -7.87 -1.71 -8.60
C SER A 202 -7.54 -2.60 -7.41
N VAL A 203 -7.77 -2.09 -6.21
CA VAL A 203 -7.57 -2.80 -4.94
C VAL A 203 -8.88 -2.80 -4.17
N GLU A 204 -9.18 -3.92 -3.51
CA GLU A 204 -10.32 -4.09 -2.62
C GLU A 204 -9.87 -4.72 -1.30
N LEU A 205 -10.23 -4.06 -0.21
CA LEU A 205 -10.18 -4.56 1.16
C LEU A 205 -11.61 -4.84 1.61
N ALA A 206 -11.98 -6.10 1.85
CA ALA A 206 -13.34 -6.49 2.16
C ALA A 206 -13.44 -7.27 3.47
N ASP A 207 -14.56 -7.06 4.18
CA ASP A 207 -14.93 -7.77 5.41
C ASP A 207 -15.99 -8.84 5.08
N PRO A 208 -15.62 -10.12 4.98
CA PRO A 208 -16.58 -11.18 4.65
C PRO A 208 -17.72 -11.34 5.66
N ALA A 209 -17.51 -10.93 6.93
CA ALA A 209 -18.52 -11.08 7.98
C ALA A 209 -19.68 -10.09 7.82
N THR A 210 -19.43 -8.92 7.25
CA THR A 210 -20.43 -7.85 7.07
C THR A 210 -20.82 -7.65 5.60
N GLY A 211 -19.96 -8.06 4.67
CA GLY A 211 -20.10 -7.79 3.24
C GLY A 211 -19.72 -6.36 2.85
N ASP A 212 -19.22 -5.54 3.79
CA ASP A 212 -18.71 -4.20 3.47
C ASP A 212 -17.32 -4.28 2.84
N ALA A 213 -17.01 -3.31 1.98
CA ALA A 213 -15.74 -3.24 1.27
C ALA A 213 -15.27 -1.80 1.07
N ILE A 214 -13.94 -1.64 1.11
CA ILE A 214 -13.21 -0.43 0.78
C ILE A 214 -12.46 -0.71 -0.52
N SER A 215 -12.63 0.14 -1.53
CA SER A 215 -11.96 -0.04 -2.81
C SER A 215 -11.37 1.26 -3.35
N LEU A 216 -10.36 1.08 -4.19
CA LEU A 216 -9.77 2.13 -5.01
C LEU A 216 -9.51 1.61 -6.40
N ARG A 217 -9.41 2.53 -7.35
CA ARG A 217 -9.02 2.26 -8.73
C ARG A 217 -8.34 3.48 -9.32
N TYR A 218 -7.32 3.25 -10.13
CA TYR A 218 -6.69 4.28 -10.94
C TYR A 218 -6.23 3.75 -12.29
N ASP A 219 -6.16 4.65 -13.27
CA ASP A 219 -5.51 4.40 -14.55
C ASP A 219 -4.04 4.81 -14.48
N VAL A 220 -3.15 4.04 -15.11
CA VAL A 220 -1.75 4.39 -15.29
C VAL A 220 -1.61 5.16 -16.61
N ARG A 221 -0.98 6.33 -16.55
CA ARG A 221 -0.84 7.24 -17.69
C ARG A 221 0.64 7.52 -17.94
N PRO A 222 1.18 7.19 -19.11
CA PRO A 222 2.55 7.54 -19.44
C PRO A 222 2.74 9.06 -19.45
N MET A 223 3.80 9.52 -18.82
CA MET A 223 4.24 10.91 -18.89
C MET A 223 4.79 11.24 -20.29
N PRO A 224 4.77 12.52 -20.71
CA PRO A 224 5.44 12.95 -21.93
C PRO A 224 6.93 12.63 -21.90
N ALA A 225 7.49 12.24 -23.05
CA ALA A 225 8.92 12.03 -23.18
C ALA A 225 9.70 13.35 -22.90
N PRO A 226 10.84 13.28 -22.20
CA PRO A 226 11.69 14.45 -22.03
C PRO A 226 12.25 14.91 -23.38
N ILE A 227 12.52 16.21 -23.51
CA ILE A 227 13.24 16.78 -24.65
C ILE A 227 14.69 16.97 -24.22
N GLY A 228 15.63 16.20 -24.79
CA GLY A 228 17.06 16.31 -24.47
C GLY A 228 17.90 15.18 -25.04
#